data_AF-A0A8J2PA42-F1
#
_entry.id   AF-A0A8J2PA42-F1
#
_cell.length_a   1.000
_cell.length_b   1.000
_cell.length_c   1.000
_cell.angle_alpha   90.00
_cell.angle_beta   90.00
_cell.angle_gamma   90.00
#
_symmetry.space_group_name_H-M   'P 1'
#
loop_
_entity.id
_entity.type
_entity.pdbx_description
1 polymer ?
#
loop_
_entity_poly.entity_id
_entity_poly.type
_entity_poly.pdbx_seq_one_letter_code
_entity_poly.pdbx_strand_id
1 'polypeptide(L)'
;EAPGADNVALELEKQMNPSNWNPRNLTSEQVIEKYVESGLSGTNHARKTLANSVNVAYGPKPTEKLDFYGTDLPMDSPLFFWIHGGYWQEGSKDISGNFANVLYGWGFKTAVMGYTLAPEAQIEDIVKELEQALNLVSGTYPSSKIIIGGHSAGGQLVASLLTSEVLKRVPALATQVVGLYFVSGVFDLRPLVPTSINRPLKLTPSVSFV
;
A
#
# COMPACT_ATOMS: atom_id res chain seq x y z
N GLU A 1 -13.68 -34.70 -16.63
CA GLU A 1 -14.36 -34.37 -15.36
C GLU A 1 -13.95 -32.97 -14.94
N ALA A 2 -14.88 -32.12 -14.52
CA ALA A 2 -14.51 -30.81 -13.98
C ALA A 2 -13.78 -31.03 -12.65
N PRO A 3 -12.68 -30.32 -12.35
CA PRO A 3 -12.02 -30.45 -11.05
C PRO A 3 -13.03 -30.13 -9.94
N GLY A 4 -13.08 -30.97 -8.90
CA GLY A 4 -13.95 -30.74 -7.73
C GLY A 4 -13.63 -29.41 -7.05
N ALA A 5 -14.61 -28.81 -6.36
CA ALA A 5 -14.49 -27.48 -5.75
C ALA A 5 -13.26 -27.33 -4.83
N ASP A 6 -12.89 -28.38 -4.10
CA ASP A 6 -11.70 -28.41 -3.24
C ASP A 6 -10.39 -28.30 -4.03
N ASN A 7 -10.34 -28.88 -5.24
CA ASN A 7 -9.20 -28.80 -6.14
C ASN A 7 -9.04 -27.38 -6.71
N VAL A 8 -10.17 -26.69 -6.97
CA VAL A 8 -10.16 -25.29 -7.42
C VAL A 8 -9.66 -24.36 -6.31
N ALA A 9 -10.12 -24.54 -5.07
CA ALA A 9 -9.67 -23.72 -3.94
C ALA A 9 -8.17 -23.89 -3.67
N LEU A 10 -7.65 -25.12 -3.72
CA LEU A 10 -6.22 -25.40 -3.55
C LEU A 10 -5.35 -24.77 -4.65
N GLU A 11 -5.80 -24.83 -5.90
CA GLU A 11 -5.07 -24.21 -7.01
C GLU A 11 -5.07 -22.67 -6.88
N LEU A 12 -6.21 -22.07 -6.51
CA LEU A 12 -6.29 -20.63 -6.22
C LEU A 12 -5.38 -20.25 -5.05
N GLU A 13 -5.33 -21.03 -3.98
CA GLU A 13 -4.40 -20.80 -2.86
C GLU A 13 -2.96 -20.69 -3.39
N LYS A 14 -2.53 -21.63 -4.23
CA LYS A 14 -1.18 -21.62 -4.80
C LYS A 14 -0.94 -20.41 -5.70
N GLN A 15 -1.89 -20.06 -6.56
CA GLN A 15 -1.79 -18.94 -7.49
C GLN A 15 -1.74 -17.59 -6.75
N MET A 16 -2.48 -17.46 -5.65
CA MET A 16 -2.57 -16.24 -4.86
C MET A 16 -1.41 -16.07 -3.85
N ASN A 17 -0.37 -16.90 -3.91
CA ASN A 17 0.83 -16.77 -3.08
C ASN A 17 2.06 -16.39 -3.94
N PRO A 18 2.34 -15.09 -4.17
CA PRO A 18 3.44 -14.64 -5.04
C PRO A 18 4.83 -15.17 -4.66
N SER A 19 5.06 -15.43 -3.37
CA SER A 19 6.32 -16.01 -2.87
C SER A 19 6.65 -17.37 -3.48
N ASN A 20 5.63 -18.16 -3.87
CA ASN A 20 5.80 -19.44 -4.54
C ASN A 20 6.36 -19.32 -5.98
N TRP A 21 6.31 -18.12 -6.57
CA TRP A 21 6.66 -17.87 -7.97
C TRP A 21 7.99 -17.13 -8.14
N ASN A 22 8.86 -17.22 -7.12
CA ASN A 22 10.14 -16.55 -7.14
C ASN A 22 11.18 -17.36 -7.96
N PRO A 23 11.93 -16.72 -8.89
CA PRO A 23 12.94 -17.42 -9.69
C PRO A 23 14.30 -17.55 -8.97
N ARG A 24 14.39 -17.15 -7.70
CA ARG A 24 15.66 -16.95 -6.98
C ARG A 24 16.20 -18.22 -6.33
N ASN A 25 15.59 -19.37 -6.62
CA ASN A 25 15.89 -20.66 -5.99
C ASN A 25 15.84 -20.57 -4.45
N LEU A 26 14.84 -19.86 -3.94
CA LEU A 26 14.56 -19.69 -2.51
C LEU A 26 13.18 -20.25 -2.19
N THR A 27 12.99 -20.73 -0.96
CA THR A 27 11.64 -21.05 -0.49
C THR A 27 10.81 -19.78 -0.33
N SER A 28 9.49 -19.94 -0.22
CA SER A 28 8.57 -18.83 -0.02
C SER A 28 8.89 -18.04 1.24
N GLU A 29 9.22 -18.72 2.33
CA GLU A 29 9.62 -18.13 3.61
C GLU A 29 10.91 -17.32 3.46
N GLN A 30 11.92 -17.89 2.80
CA GLN A 30 13.20 -17.21 2.59
C GLN A 30 13.07 -15.94 1.74
N VAL A 31 12.19 -15.94 0.74
CA VAL A 31 11.92 -14.73 -0.05
C VAL A 31 11.19 -13.67 0.75
N ILE A 32 10.23 -14.07 1.57
CA ILE A 32 9.50 -13.14 2.45
C ILE A 32 10.45 -12.54 3.47
N GLU A 33 11.29 -13.35 4.12
CA GLU A 33 12.31 -12.89 5.07
C GLU A 33 13.24 -11.85 4.41
N LYS A 34 13.82 -12.17 3.25
CA LYS A 34 14.68 -11.23 2.51
C LYS A 34 13.96 -9.95 2.08
N TYR A 35 12.69 -10.04 1.71
CA TYR A 35 11.87 -8.87 1.37
C TYR A 35 11.71 -7.96 2.59
N VAL A 36 11.37 -8.52 3.76
CA VAL A 36 11.22 -7.78 5.01
C VAL A 36 12.55 -7.19 5.47
N GLU A 37 13.64 -7.96 5.44
CA GLU A 37 14.98 -7.49 5.79
C GLU A 37 15.42 -6.31 4.91
N SER A 38 15.25 -6.42 3.60
CA SER A 38 15.59 -5.36 2.65
C SER A 38 14.75 -4.10 2.87
N GLY A 39 13.43 -4.28 3.05
CA GLY A 39 12.50 -3.20 3.35
C GLY A 39 12.85 -2.47 4.64
N LEU A 40 13.08 -3.21 5.72
CA LEU A 40 13.46 -2.67 7.03
C LEU A 40 14.81 -1.93 6.96
N SER A 41 15.82 -2.56 6.38
CA SER A 41 17.17 -1.99 6.24
C SER A 41 17.14 -0.68 5.45
N GLY A 42 16.48 -0.68 4.29
CA GLY A 42 16.36 0.52 3.46
C GLY A 42 15.53 1.62 4.13
N THR A 43 14.43 1.28 4.80
CA THR A 43 13.60 2.26 5.52
C THR A 43 14.37 2.91 6.68
N ASN A 44 15.13 2.12 7.43
CA ASN A 44 15.99 2.63 8.49
C ASN A 44 17.13 3.50 7.95
N HIS A 45 17.70 3.12 6.80
CA HIS A 45 18.69 3.95 6.12
C HIS A 45 18.12 5.32 5.74
N ALA A 46 16.91 5.36 5.16
CA ALA A 46 16.23 6.60 4.82
C ALA A 46 15.97 7.48 6.05
N ARG A 47 15.48 6.91 7.15
CA ARG A 47 15.26 7.63 8.42
C ARG A 47 16.54 8.21 9.00
N LYS A 48 17.67 7.52 8.82
CA LYS A 48 18.96 7.96 9.34
C LYS A 48 19.60 9.07 8.50
N THR A 49 19.35 9.08 7.19
CA THR A 49 20.13 9.88 6.23
C THR A 49 19.37 11.04 5.61
N LEU A 50 18.04 11.01 5.61
CA LEU A 50 17.20 12.07 5.04
C LEU A 50 16.57 12.89 6.16
N ALA A 51 16.33 14.18 5.92
CA ALA A 51 15.42 14.94 6.78
C ALA A 51 14.01 14.31 6.69
N ASN A 52 13.42 14.02 7.84
CA ASN A 52 12.17 13.27 7.91
C ASN A 52 11.27 13.73 9.07
N SER A 53 10.00 13.37 8.96
CA SER A 53 9.03 13.43 10.05
C SER A 53 8.33 12.08 10.11
N VAL A 54 8.63 11.29 11.14
CA VAL A 54 8.11 9.93 11.30
C VAL A 54 6.92 9.91 12.26
N ASN A 55 6.04 8.93 12.09
CA ASN A 55 4.87 8.68 12.95
C ASN A 55 3.90 9.86 13.02
N VAL A 56 3.75 10.60 11.93
CA VAL A 56 2.77 11.68 11.81
C VAL A 56 1.38 11.07 11.72
N ALA A 57 0.53 11.35 12.71
CA ALA A 57 -0.81 10.79 12.76
C ALA A 57 -1.75 11.49 11.75
N TYR A 58 -2.52 10.70 11.00
CA TYR A 58 -3.65 11.19 10.19
C TYR A 58 -5.01 10.78 10.77
N GLY A 59 -5.01 9.92 11.77
CA GLY A 59 -6.21 9.47 12.47
C GLY A 59 -5.91 9.03 13.91
N PRO A 60 -6.94 8.66 14.68
CA PRO A 60 -6.80 8.32 16.10
C PRO A 60 -6.10 6.98 16.39
N LYS A 61 -6.06 6.04 15.45
CA LYS A 61 -5.51 4.70 15.73
C LYS A 61 -3.97 4.69 15.72
N PRO A 62 -3.32 3.79 16.48
CA PRO A 62 -1.86 3.69 16.49
C PRO A 62 -1.22 3.39 15.11
N THR A 63 -1.97 2.74 14.23
CA THR A 63 -1.62 2.38 12.84
C THR A 63 -1.85 3.49 11.84
N GLU A 64 -2.70 4.47 12.16
CA GLU A 64 -3.09 5.59 11.29
C GLU A 64 -2.02 6.69 11.28
N LYS A 65 -0.82 6.30 10.84
CA LYS A 65 0.38 7.14 10.81
C LYS A 65 1.08 7.08 9.46
N LEU A 66 1.82 8.13 9.15
CA LEU A 66 2.69 8.22 7.98
C LEU A 66 4.07 8.76 8.34
N ASP A 67 5.03 8.41 7.50
CA ASP A 67 6.38 8.93 7.54
C ASP A 67 6.63 9.79 6.29
N PHE A 68 7.13 11.00 6.50
CA PHE A 68 7.59 11.89 5.44
C PHE A 68 9.12 11.88 5.37
N TYR A 69 9.66 11.81 4.15
CA TYR A 69 11.08 11.88 3.85
C TYR A 69 11.36 13.01 2.84
N GLY A 70 12.51 13.67 2.98
CA GLY A 70 12.87 14.83 2.17
C GLY A 70 12.15 16.10 2.63
N THR A 71 11.93 16.26 3.94
CA THR A 71 11.20 17.42 4.50
C THR A 71 11.94 18.75 4.32
N ASP A 72 13.25 18.68 4.07
CA ASP A 72 14.16 19.78 3.75
C ASP A 72 14.12 20.24 2.27
N LEU A 73 13.55 19.43 1.36
CA LEU A 73 13.37 19.83 -0.04
C LEU A 73 12.38 21.01 -0.16
N PRO A 74 12.43 21.81 -1.25
CA PRO A 74 11.46 22.88 -1.51
C PRO A 74 10.00 22.44 -1.36
N MET A 75 9.12 23.36 -0.95
CA MET A 75 7.70 23.07 -0.68
C MET A 75 6.90 22.59 -1.90
N ASP A 76 7.33 22.96 -3.10
CA ASP A 76 6.73 22.60 -4.39
C ASP A 76 7.38 21.36 -5.04
N SER A 77 8.37 20.75 -4.38
CA SER A 77 8.97 19.50 -4.85
C SER A 77 7.88 18.44 -5.05
N PRO A 78 7.96 17.61 -6.11
CA PRO A 78 6.98 16.56 -6.32
C PRO A 78 7.02 15.55 -5.17
N LEU A 79 5.88 14.93 -4.88
CA LEU A 79 5.71 14.00 -3.77
C LEU A 79 5.25 12.64 -4.28
N PHE A 80 5.93 11.59 -3.84
CA PHE A 80 5.50 10.22 -4.05
C PHE A 80 4.83 9.68 -2.78
N PHE A 81 3.53 9.40 -2.86
CA PHE A 81 2.74 8.87 -1.76
C PHE A 81 2.58 7.35 -1.92
N TRP A 82 3.10 6.57 -0.98
CA TRP A 82 3.23 5.12 -1.11
C TRP A 82 2.39 4.34 -0.11
N ILE A 83 1.74 3.28 -0.60
CA ILE A 83 0.89 2.37 0.16
C ILE A 83 1.46 0.95 0.05
N HIS A 84 1.75 0.35 1.19
CA HIS A 84 2.35 -0.99 1.23
C HIS A 84 1.37 -2.11 0.86
N GLY A 85 1.92 -3.29 0.57
CA GLY A 85 1.16 -4.52 0.33
C GLY A 85 0.99 -5.36 1.59
N GLY A 86 0.82 -6.68 1.43
CA GLY A 86 0.65 -7.62 2.54
C GLY A 86 -0.79 -8.10 2.72
N TYR A 87 -1.54 -8.23 1.61
CA TYR A 87 -2.92 -8.72 1.62
C TYR A 87 -3.87 -7.98 2.58
N TRP A 88 -3.62 -6.71 2.91
CA TRP A 88 -4.36 -5.96 3.94
C TRP A 88 -4.29 -6.54 5.35
N GLN A 89 -3.53 -7.62 5.58
CA GLN A 89 -3.43 -8.37 6.86
C GLN A 89 -2.03 -8.28 7.46
N GLU A 90 -1.03 -7.87 6.67
CA GLU A 90 0.38 -7.87 7.03
C GLU A 90 1.10 -6.65 6.47
N GLY A 91 2.35 -6.45 6.91
CA GLY A 91 3.22 -5.35 6.48
C GLY A 91 3.10 -4.11 7.36
N SER A 92 3.92 -3.11 7.05
CA SER A 92 3.87 -1.81 7.73
C SER A 92 4.60 -0.75 6.91
N LYS A 93 4.37 0.52 7.24
CA LYS A 93 5.19 1.64 6.75
C LYS A 93 6.67 1.49 7.11
N ASP A 94 6.99 0.80 8.21
CA ASP A 94 8.35 0.70 8.76
C ASP A 94 9.28 -0.20 7.94
N ILE A 95 8.73 -0.97 6.99
CA ILE A 95 9.48 -1.77 6.02
C ILE A 95 9.27 -1.32 4.57
N SER A 96 8.63 -0.17 4.35
CA SER A 96 8.12 0.25 3.04
C SER A 96 8.65 1.60 2.55
N GLY A 97 9.69 2.14 3.18
CA GLY A 97 10.37 3.39 2.80
C GLY A 97 11.74 3.20 2.14
N ASN A 98 12.09 1.99 1.71
CA ASN A 98 13.42 1.63 1.21
C ASN A 98 13.85 2.33 -0.09
N PHE A 99 12.93 2.91 -0.85
CA PHE A 99 13.21 3.67 -2.08
C PHE A 99 13.30 5.20 -1.84
N ALA A 100 13.05 5.69 -0.63
CA ALA A 100 12.99 7.12 -0.33
C ALA A 100 14.30 7.86 -0.64
N ASN A 101 15.47 7.25 -0.39
CA ASN A 101 16.77 7.85 -0.74
C ASN A 101 16.94 8.06 -2.24
N VAL A 102 16.47 7.11 -3.06
CA VAL A 102 16.57 7.22 -4.52
C VAL A 102 15.70 8.36 -5.01
N LEU A 103 14.45 8.43 -4.53
CA LEU A 103 13.51 9.50 -4.87
C LEU A 103 14.00 10.87 -4.39
N TYR A 104 14.57 10.94 -3.18
CA TYR A 104 15.19 12.17 -2.68
C TYR A 104 16.31 12.67 -3.59
N GLY A 105 17.16 11.77 -4.10
CA GLY A 105 18.20 12.11 -5.08
C GLY A 105 17.66 12.66 -6.41
N TRP A 106 16.38 12.41 -6.72
CA TRP A 106 15.67 12.98 -7.87
C TRP A 106 14.83 14.21 -7.50
N GLY A 107 14.94 14.72 -6.28
CA GLY A 107 14.19 15.88 -5.80
C GLY A 107 12.75 15.59 -5.38
N PHE A 108 12.39 14.32 -5.16
CA PHE A 108 11.05 13.95 -4.68
C PHE A 108 10.99 13.88 -3.15
N LYS A 109 9.92 14.45 -2.59
CA LYS A 109 9.45 14.08 -1.25
C LYS A 109 8.82 12.68 -1.31
N THR A 110 8.91 11.94 -0.22
CA THR A 110 8.23 10.64 -0.10
C THR A 110 7.34 10.64 1.13
N ALA A 111 6.10 10.19 0.99
CA ALA A 111 5.20 9.91 2.11
C ALA A 111 4.85 8.41 2.10
N VAL A 112 5.03 7.72 3.22
CA VAL A 112 4.72 6.29 3.34
C VAL A 112 3.63 6.09 4.38
N MET A 113 2.49 5.55 3.95
CA MET A 113 1.31 5.32 4.79
C MET A 113 1.40 3.98 5.52
N GLY A 114 1.11 3.99 6.82
CA GLY A 114 0.62 2.81 7.54
C GLY A 114 -0.90 2.84 7.61
N TYR A 115 -1.54 1.67 7.69
CA TYR A 115 -2.99 1.53 7.84
C TYR A 115 -3.32 0.37 8.77
N THR A 116 -4.55 0.35 9.28
CA THR A 116 -5.07 -0.73 10.12
C THR A 116 -5.21 -2.00 9.30
N LEU A 117 -4.73 -3.12 9.82
CA LEU A 117 -4.77 -4.40 9.14
C LEU A 117 -6.06 -5.16 9.45
N ALA A 118 -6.41 -6.12 8.61
CA ALA A 118 -7.43 -7.11 8.92
C ALA A 118 -6.90 -8.11 9.96
N PRO A 119 -7.75 -8.62 10.88
CA PRO A 119 -9.22 -8.46 10.91
C PRO A 119 -9.73 -7.19 11.61
N GLU A 120 -8.87 -6.33 12.15
CA GLU A 120 -9.26 -5.11 12.88
C GLU A 120 -9.93 -4.05 11.99
N ALA A 121 -9.61 -4.05 10.69
CA ALA A 121 -10.28 -3.23 9.67
C ALA A 121 -10.74 -4.10 8.49
N GLN A 122 -11.87 -3.74 7.88
CA GLN A 122 -12.26 -4.23 6.56
C GLN A 122 -11.59 -3.36 5.48
N ILE A 123 -11.53 -3.85 4.23
CA ILE A 123 -10.89 -3.11 3.13
C ILE A 123 -11.51 -1.72 2.97
N GLU A 124 -12.83 -1.59 3.12
CA GLU A 124 -13.54 -0.31 3.04
C GLU A 124 -13.12 0.68 4.13
N ASP A 125 -12.75 0.19 5.31
CA ASP A 125 -12.23 1.05 6.39
C ASP A 125 -10.80 1.51 6.07
N ILE A 126 -9.98 0.63 5.48
CA ILE A 126 -8.64 0.98 5.00
C ILE A 126 -8.71 2.04 3.89
N VAL A 127 -9.72 1.98 3.01
CA VAL A 127 -9.95 3.01 1.99
C VAL A 127 -10.27 4.36 2.65
N LYS A 128 -11.10 4.40 3.70
CA LYS A 128 -11.37 5.64 4.45
C LYS A 128 -10.11 6.18 5.12
N GLU A 129 -9.27 5.30 5.68
CA GLU A 129 -7.97 5.68 6.25
C GLU A 129 -7.06 6.29 5.16
N LEU A 130 -7.06 5.73 3.95
CA LEU A 130 -6.31 6.26 2.81
C LEU A 130 -6.81 7.65 2.38
N GLU A 131 -8.12 7.88 2.37
CA GLU A 131 -8.68 9.22 2.10
C GLU A 131 -8.21 10.25 3.13
N GLN A 132 -8.21 9.89 4.42
CA GLN A 132 -7.73 10.76 5.50
C GLN A 132 -6.24 11.05 5.37
N ALA A 133 -5.43 10.02 5.10
CA ALA A 133 -4.01 10.16 4.87
C ALA A 133 -3.71 11.08 3.67
N LEU A 134 -4.41 10.90 2.54
CA LEU A 134 -4.23 11.74 1.36
C LEU A 134 -4.64 13.20 1.62
N ASN A 135 -5.72 13.42 2.37
CA ASN A 135 -6.10 14.77 2.82
C ASN A 135 -4.98 15.42 3.66
N LEU A 136 -4.39 14.69 4.61
CA LEU A 136 -3.26 15.20 5.40
C LEU A 136 -2.04 15.50 4.52
N VAL A 137 -1.66 14.59 3.62
CA VAL A 137 -0.51 14.76 2.72
C VAL A 137 -0.70 16.01 1.85
N SER A 138 -1.86 16.14 1.22
CA SER A 138 -2.18 17.27 0.33
C SER A 138 -2.29 18.61 1.06
N GLY A 139 -2.71 18.62 2.33
CA GLY A 139 -2.73 19.82 3.16
C GLY A 139 -1.35 20.20 3.69
N THR A 140 -0.48 19.22 3.95
CA THR A 140 0.90 19.43 4.41
C THR A 140 1.77 19.99 3.28
N TYR A 141 1.57 19.53 2.05
CA TYR A 141 2.31 19.96 0.87
C TYR A 141 1.39 20.45 -0.25
N PRO A 142 0.69 21.59 -0.07
CA PRO A 142 -0.37 22.05 -0.96
C PRO A 142 0.12 22.43 -2.37
N SER A 143 1.41 22.68 -2.54
CA SER A 143 2.04 23.03 -3.82
C SER A 143 2.65 21.83 -4.55
N SER A 144 2.76 20.67 -3.90
CA SER A 144 3.37 19.49 -4.51
C SER A 144 2.45 18.87 -5.56
N LYS A 145 3.05 18.40 -6.65
CA LYS A 145 2.39 17.42 -7.53
C LYS A 145 2.58 16.03 -6.95
N ILE A 146 1.48 15.29 -6.78
CA ILE A 146 1.45 14.02 -6.06
C ILE A 146 1.35 12.87 -7.07
N ILE A 147 2.23 11.90 -6.94
CA ILE A 147 2.08 10.58 -7.57
C ILE A 147 1.74 9.60 -6.45
N ILE A 148 0.65 8.84 -6.59
CA ILE A 148 0.25 7.83 -5.61
C ILE A 148 0.65 6.46 -6.13
N GLY A 149 1.46 5.73 -5.36
CA GLY A 149 1.88 4.38 -5.70
C GLY A 149 1.46 3.36 -4.66
N GLY A 150 1.29 2.11 -5.09
CA GLY A 150 1.07 1.02 -4.17
C GLY A 150 1.51 -0.33 -4.73
N HIS A 151 1.87 -1.23 -3.81
CA HIS A 151 2.30 -2.60 -4.14
C HIS A 151 1.27 -3.64 -3.68
N SER A 152 0.91 -4.60 -4.54
CA SER A 152 0.01 -5.71 -4.20
C SER A 152 -1.34 -5.18 -3.67
N ALA A 153 -1.71 -5.50 -2.43
CA ALA A 153 -2.88 -4.93 -1.74
C ALA A 153 -2.90 -3.39 -1.78
N GLY A 154 -1.74 -2.74 -1.62
CA GLY A 154 -1.62 -1.28 -1.75
C GLY A 154 -1.94 -0.78 -3.15
N GLY A 155 -1.60 -1.53 -4.20
CA GLY A 155 -1.99 -1.19 -5.58
C GLY A 155 -3.50 -1.23 -5.77
N GLN A 156 -4.19 -2.20 -5.14
CA GLN A 156 -5.64 -2.24 -5.13
C GLN A 156 -6.23 -1.05 -4.36
N LEU A 157 -5.64 -0.67 -3.22
CA LEU A 157 -6.06 0.51 -2.47
C LEU A 157 -5.92 1.79 -3.31
N VAL A 158 -4.84 1.94 -4.08
CA VAL A 158 -4.73 3.04 -5.06
C VAL A 158 -5.90 3.02 -6.05
N ALA A 159 -6.27 1.84 -6.57
CA ALA A 159 -7.34 1.73 -7.55
C ALA A 159 -8.71 2.11 -6.95
N SER A 160 -8.92 1.85 -5.65
CA SER A 160 -10.16 2.24 -4.95
C SER A 160 -10.39 3.77 -4.92
N LEU A 161 -9.33 4.57 -5.07
CA LEU A 161 -9.43 6.04 -5.16
C LEU A 161 -10.14 6.51 -6.44
N LEU A 162 -10.21 5.66 -7.46
CA LEU A 162 -10.82 6.00 -8.76
C LEU A 162 -12.34 5.84 -8.79
N THR A 163 -12.95 5.45 -7.67
CA THR A 163 -14.42 5.36 -7.59
C THR A 163 -15.05 6.75 -7.54
N SER A 164 -16.23 6.89 -8.14
CA SER A 164 -16.93 8.19 -8.21
C SER A 164 -17.20 8.80 -6.82
N GLU A 165 -17.38 7.95 -5.81
CA GLU A 165 -17.63 8.39 -4.44
C GLU A 165 -16.35 8.89 -3.76
N VAL A 166 -15.21 8.24 -3.96
CA VAL A 166 -13.93 8.69 -3.38
C VAL A 166 -13.45 9.98 -4.05
N LEU A 167 -13.59 10.08 -5.38
CA LEU A 167 -13.24 11.30 -6.13
C LEU A 167 -13.95 12.56 -5.62
N LYS A 168 -15.20 12.43 -5.15
CA LYS A 168 -15.96 13.55 -4.56
C LYS A 168 -15.48 13.92 -3.16
N ARG A 169 -14.98 12.94 -2.38
CA ARG A 169 -14.55 13.14 -0.99
C ARG A 169 -13.12 13.68 -0.86
N VAL A 170 -12.28 13.48 -1.88
CA VAL A 170 -10.87 13.86 -1.85
C VAL A 170 -10.54 14.83 -3.00
N PRO A 171 -10.69 16.15 -2.80
CA PRO A 171 -10.43 17.16 -3.83
C PRO A 171 -9.00 17.17 -4.38
N ALA A 172 -8.03 16.70 -3.60
CA ALA A 172 -6.63 16.57 -4.01
C ALA A 172 -6.46 15.65 -5.24
N LEU A 173 -7.33 14.65 -5.41
CA LEU A 173 -7.31 13.75 -6.58
C LEU A 173 -7.52 14.51 -7.89
N ALA A 174 -8.29 15.60 -7.87
CA ALA A 174 -8.55 16.42 -9.06
C ALA A 174 -7.55 17.57 -9.26
N THR A 175 -6.77 17.93 -8.22
CA THR A 175 -6.01 19.20 -8.20
C THR A 175 -4.51 19.03 -8.04
N GLN A 176 -4.07 18.03 -7.28
CA GLN A 176 -2.66 17.79 -6.96
C GLN A 176 -2.13 16.46 -7.51
N VAL A 177 -2.99 15.44 -7.63
CA VAL A 177 -2.58 14.11 -8.09
C VAL A 177 -2.39 14.11 -9.61
N VAL A 178 -1.19 13.76 -10.06
CA VAL A 178 -0.78 13.79 -11.47
C VAL A 178 -0.44 12.40 -12.04
N GLY A 179 -0.42 11.37 -11.20
CA GLY A 179 -0.14 10.01 -11.64
C GLY A 179 -0.46 8.96 -10.58
N LEU A 180 -0.81 7.77 -11.04
CA LEU A 180 -1.02 6.58 -10.22
C LEU A 180 -0.06 5.49 -10.67
N TYR A 181 0.58 4.80 -9.72
CA TYR A 181 1.59 3.78 -9.97
C TYR A 181 1.25 2.46 -9.29
N PHE A 182 0.89 1.46 -10.10
CA PHE A 182 0.41 0.17 -9.60
C PHE A 182 1.50 -0.90 -9.76
N VAL A 183 2.01 -1.42 -8.64
CA VAL A 183 3.01 -2.49 -8.65
C VAL A 183 2.34 -3.80 -8.27
N SER A 184 2.16 -4.70 -9.23
CA SER A 184 1.66 -6.07 -8.99
C SER A 184 0.34 -6.12 -8.20
N GLY A 185 -0.58 -5.20 -8.47
CA GLY A 185 -1.86 -5.07 -7.75
C GLY A 185 -2.83 -6.23 -8.01
N VAL A 186 -3.69 -6.51 -7.03
CA VAL A 186 -4.78 -7.51 -7.12
C VAL A 186 -6.13 -6.79 -7.23
N PHE A 187 -6.71 -6.75 -8.42
CA PHE A 187 -7.89 -5.90 -8.69
C PHE A 187 -9.22 -6.66 -8.71
N ASP A 188 -9.18 -7.96 -8.98
CA ASP A 188 -10.32 -8.84 -8.79
C ASP A 188 -10.12 -9.64 -7.50
N LEU A 189 -10.95 -9.38 -6.49
CA LEU A 189 -10.84 -10.04 -5.19
C LEU A 189 -11.69 -11.30 -5.09
N ARG A 190 -12.55 -11.60 -6.07
CA ARG A 190 -13.40 -12.80 -6.06
C ARG A 190 -12.59 -14.10 -5.97
N PRO A 191 -11.42 -14.24 -6.64
CA PRO A 191 -10.56 -15.41 -6.49
C PRO A 191 -10.01 -15.61 -5.07
N LEU A 192 -10.00 -14.58 -4.22
CA LEU A 192 -9.58 -14.71 -2.83
C LEU A 192 -10.65 -15.36 -1.96
N VAL A 193 -11.94 -15.19 -2.28
CA VAL A 193 -13.07 -15.64 -1.46
C VAL A 193 -12.97 -17.10 -0.98
N PRO A 194 -12.62 -18.09 -1.83
CA PRO A 194 -12.50 -19.49 -1.40
C PRO A 194 -11.16 -19.84 -0.74
N THR A 195 -10.21 -18.90 -0.64
CA THR A 195 -8.85 -19.15 -0.15
C THR A 195 -8.72 -18.84 1.35
N SER A 196 -7.64 -19.33 1.96
CA SER A 196 -7.30 -19.06 3.35
C SER A 196 -7.01 -17.58 3.63
N ILE A 197 -6.56 -16.83 2.61
CA ILE A 197 -6.34 -15.38 2.64
C ILE A 197 -7.62 -14.63 3.00
N ASN A 198 -8.79 -15.18 2.70
CA ASN A 198 -10.07 -14.53 3.01
C ASN A 198 -10.47 -14.63 4.49
N ARG A 199 -9.80 -15.44 5.31
CA ARG A 199 -10.20 -15.67 6.72
C ARG A 199 -10.29 -14.38 7.54
N PRO A 200 -9.28 -13.48 7.55
CA PRO A 200 -9.41 -12.21 8.26
C PRO A 200 -10.17 -11.14 7.45
N LEU A 201 -10.18 -11.24 6.11
CA LEU A 201 -10.81 -10.25 5.23
C LEU A 201 -12.33 -10.38 5.15
N LYS A 202 -12.88 -11.58 5.35
CA LYS A 202 -14.33 -11.87 5.34
C LYS A 202 -15.06 -11.38 4.07
N LEU A 203 -14.39 -11.40 2.92
CA LEU A 203 -14.94 -11.06 1.63
C LEU A 203 -16.07 -12.02 1.24
N THR A 204 -17.07 -11.49 0.56
CA THR A 204 -18.21 -12.23 0.01
C THR A 204 -18.16 -12.26 -1.53
N PRO A 205 -18.83 -13.22 -2.19
CA PRO A 205 -18.89 -13.25 -3.67
C PRO A 205 -19.53 -12.00 -4.29
N SER A 206 -20.37 -11.29 -3.53
CA SER A 206 -21.02 -10.04 -3.92
C SER A 206 -20.12 -8.81 -3.81
N VAL A 207 -18.87 -8.95 -3.36
CA VAL A 207 -17.92 -7.84 -3.37
C VAL A 207 -17.48 -7.61 -4.82
N SER A 208 -18.30 -6.84 -5.54
CA SER A 208 -17.96 -6.26 -6.83
C SER A 208 -16.96 -5.14 -6.58
N PHE A 209 -15.70 -5.31 -6.99
CA PHE A 209 -14.81 -4.16 -7.11
C PHE A 209 -14.85 -3.64 -8.54
N VAL A 210 -15.62 -2.57 -8.74
CA VAL A 210 -15.12 -1.22 -9.03
C VAL A 210 -16.00 -0.24 -8.27
#